data_AF-A0A2H3CV33-F1
#
_entry.id   AF-A0A2H3CV33-F1
#
_cell.length_a   1.000
_cell.length_b   1.000
_cell.length_c   1.000
_cell.angle_alpha   90.00
_cell.angle_beta   90.00
_cell.angle_gamma   90.00
#
_symmetry.space_group_name_H-M   'P 1'
#
loop_
_entity.id
_entity.type
_entity.pdbx_description
1 polymer ?
#
loop_
_entity_poly.entity_id
_entity_poly.type
_entity_poly.pdbx_seq_one_letter_code
_entity_poly.pdbx_strand_id
1 'polypeptide(L)'
;VDEAPSTLANLDQQIIEARQILDSLVQKRQVAETDFDDTKTLLHPIRSMPQDVLGEIFHYCVPDWEEITSGPHQARYDSLDPSFPPWTISHVSMTWRDVSLSLPDLWTCIILDFQ
;
A
#
# COMPACT_ATOMS: atom_id res chain seq x y z
N VAL A 1 -57.84 27.58 24.77
CA VAL A 1 -56.87 26.83 25.62
C VAL A 1 -56.37 25.62 24.84
N ASP A 2 -56.00 25.79 23.56
CA ASP A 2 -55.71 24.65 22.65
C ASP A 2 -54.43 24.87 21.83
N GLU A 3 -53.56 25.74 22.31
CA GLU A 3 -52.36 26.21 21.59
C GLU A 3 -51.13 25.33 21.90
N ALA A 4 -51.03 24.81 23.12
CA ALA A 4 -49.93 23.96 23.57
C ALA A 4 -49.79 22.60 22.83
N PRO A 5 -50.87 21.89 22.42
CA PRO A 5 -50.74 20.66 21.64
C PRO A 5 -50.23 20.92 20.22
N SER A 6 -50.61 22.07 19.63
CA SER A 6 -50.26 22.43 18.26
C SER A 6 -48.79 22.84 18.12
N THR A 7 -48.24 23.52 19.13
CA THR A 7 -46.83 23.90 19.18
C THR A 7 -45.93 22.68 19.41
N LEU A 8 -46.35 21.74 20.26
CA LEU A 8 -45.63 20.49 20.49
C LEU A 8 -45.57 19.64 19.20
N ALA A 9 -46.71 19.47 18.51
CA ALA A 9 -46.76 18.73 17.25
C ALA A 9 -45.88 19.37 16.15
N ASN A 10 -45.80 20.70 16.12
CA ASN A 10 -44.93 21.40 15.17
C ASN A 10 -43.43 21.17 15.47
N LEU A 11 -43.05 21.18 16.76
CA LEU A 11 -41.67 20.89 17.17
C LEU A 11 -41.30 19.43 16.89
N ASP A 12 -42.20 18.48 17.13
CA ASP A 12 -41.99 17.06 16.81
C ASP A 12 -41.78 16.87 15.30
N GLN A 13 -42.57 17.56 14.47
CA GLN A 13 -42.39 17.55 13.02
C GLN A 13 -41.01 18.09 12.61
N GLN A 14 -40.58 19.22 13.16
CA GLN A 14 -39.25 19.78 12.90
C GLN A 14 -38.12 18.85 13.35
N ILE A 15 -38.29 18.14 14.49
CA ILE A 15 -37.34 17.14 14.97
C ILE A 15 -37.24 15.97 13.99
N ILE A 16 -38.37 15.49 13.47
CA ILE A 16 -38.41 14.41 12.48
C ILE A 16 -37.67 14.83 11.20
N GLU A 17 -37.97 16.01 10.67
CA GLU A 17 -37.32 16.54 9.47
C GLU A 17 -35.81 16.72 9.67
N ALA A 18 -35.39 17.31 10.80
CA ALA A 18 -33.98 17.48 11.12
C ALA A 18 -33.23 16.14 11.23
N ARG A 19 -33.86 15.13 11.84
CA ARG A 19 -33.29 13.76 11.92
C ARG A 19 -33.14 13.13 10.55
N GLN A 20 -34.13 13.25 9.67
CA GLN A 20 -34.04 12.73 8.30
C GLN A 20 -32.91 13.37 7.52
N ILE A 21 -32.74 14.69 7.64
CA ILE A 21 -31.63 15.40 7.00
C ILE A 21 -30.30 14.90 7.56
N LEU A 22 -30.17 14.79 8.89
CA LEU A 22 -28.97 14.29 9.53
C LEU A 22 -28.61 12.88 9.05
N ASP A 23 -29.57 11.95 9.02
CA ASP A 23 -29.37 10.58 8.56
C ASP A 23 -28.87 10.54 7.11
N SER A 24 -29.44 11.38 6.24
CA SER A 24 -28.99 11.50 4.85
C SER A 24 -27.56 12.03 4.72
N LEU A 25 -27.16 12.97 5.57
CA LEU A 25 -25.80 13.52 5.58
C LEU A 25 -24.79 12.51 6.13
N VAL A 26 -25.16 11.77 7.18
CA VAL A 26 -24.34 10.69 7.74
C VAL A 26 -24.10 9.60 6.69
N GLN A 27 -25.15 9.17 5.97
CA GLN A 27 -25.01 8.20 4.88
C GLN A 27 -24.08 8.72 3.78
N LYS A 28 -24.27 9.96 3.32
CA LYS A 28 -23.39 10.57 2.30
C LYS A 28 -21.94 10.65 2.74
N ARG A 29 -21.70 11.02 4.01
CA ARG A 29 -20.36 11.05 4.60
C ARG A 29 -19.74 9.64 4.61
N GLN A 30 -20.50 8.63 4.99
CA GLN A 30 -20.00 7.25 5.07
C GLN A 30 -19.62 6.70 3.68
N VAL A 31 -20.41 7.01 2.65
CA VAL A 31 -20.06 6.69 1.26
C VAL A 31 -18.77 7.40 0.84
N ALA A 32 -18.67 8.71 1.07
CA ALA A 32 -17.48 9.48 0.73
C ALA A 32 -16.22 9.02 1.48
N GLU A 33 -16.34 8.57 2.73
CA GLU A 33 -15.24 7.97 3.49
C GLU A 33 -14.78 6.64 2.88
N THR A 34 -15.75 5.80 2.46
CA THR A 34 -15.44 4.54 1.78
C THR A 34 -14.72 4.80 0.46
N ASP A 35 -15.24 5.71 -0.36
CA ASP A 35 -14.61 6.10 -1.63
C ASP A 35 -13.20 6.67 -1.43
N PHE A 36 -12.99 7.44 -0.36
CA PHE A 36 -11.68 7.99 -0.04
C PHE A 36 -10.69 6.92 0.40
N ASP A 37 -11.10 5.97 1.23
CA ASP A 37 -10.24 4.87 1.67
C ASP A 37 -9.91 3.92 0.49
N ASP A 38 -10.88 3.64 -0.38
CA ASP A 38 -10.65 2.90 -1.63
C ASP A 38 -9.67 3.67 -2.53
N THR A 39 -9.84 4.98 -2.67
CA THR A 39 -8.92 5.81 -3.45
C THR A 39 -7.52 5.84 -2.83
N LYS A 40 -7.39 5.89 -1.50
CA LYS A 40 -6.10 5.88 -0.80
C LYS A 40 -5.39 4.53 -0.90
N THR A 41 -6.14 3.44 -0.90
CA THR A 41 -5.58 2.10 -1.15
C THR A 41 -5.13 1.95 -2.60
N LEU A 42 -5.90 2.47 -3.57
CA LEU A 42 -5.54 2.44 -5.00
C LEU A 42 -4.35 3.37 -5.33
N LEU A 43 -4.34 4.59 -4.80
CA LEU A 43 -3.31 5.60 -5.03
C LEU A 43 -2.11 5.50 -4.05
N HIS A 44 -1.96 4.37 -3.35
CA HIS A 44 -0.84 4.19 -2.44
C HIS A 44 0.48 4.41 -3.21
N PRO A 45 1.38 5.31 -2.79
CA PRO A 45 2.55 5.77 -3.58
C PRO A 45 3.43 4.64 -4.13
N ILE A 46 3.55 3.55 -3.36
CA ILE A 46 4.28 2.32 -3.75
C ILE A 46 3.67 1.61 -4.98
N ARG A 47 2.37 1.75 -5.24
CA ARG A 47 1.66 1.20 -6.42
C ARG A 47 1.62 2.16 -7.61
N SER A 48 1.82 3.46 -7.36
CA SER A 48 1.89 4.49 -8.40
C SER A 48 3.32 4.75 -8.89
N MET A 49 4.31 4.03 -8.34
CA MET A 49 5.70 4.20 -8.74
C MET A 49 5.95 3.55 -10.10
N PRO A 50 6.56 4.26 -11.06
CA PRO A 50 6.97 3.69 -12.33
C PRO A 50 7.88 2.46 -12.17
N GLN A 51 7.72 1.47 -13.04
CA GLN A 51 8.45 0.20 -12.96
C GLN A 51 9.96 0.36 -13.14
N ASP A 52 10.38 1.32 -13.96
CA ASP A 52 11.78 1.71 -14.16
C ASP A 52 12.42 2.24 -12.88
N VAL A 53 11.73 3.14 -12.16
CA VAL A 53 12.19 3.66 -10.87
C VAL A 53 12.29 2.55 -9.83
N LEU A 54 11.29 1.66 -9.76
CA LEU A 54 11.36 0.47 -8.89
C LEU A 54 12.56 -0.41 -9.25
N GLY A 55 12.79 -0.64 -10.55
CA GLY A 55 13.93 -1.42 -11.01
C GLY A 55 15.26 -0.81 -10.61
N GLU A 56 15.43 0.50 -10.74
CA GLU A 56 16.63 1.21 -10.31
C GLU A 56 16.85 1.08 -8.79
N ILE A 57 15.80 1.26 -7.99
CA ILE A 57 15.86 1.04 -6.53
C ILE A 57 16.27 -0.41 -6.20
N PHE A 58 15.75 -1.40 -6.94
CA PHE A 58 16.06 -2.80 -6.70
C PHE A 58 17.53 -3.12 -6.96
N HIS A 59 18.14 -2.51 -7.98
CA HIS A 59 19.59 -2.64 -8.22
C HIS A 59 20.43 -2.05 -7.09
N TYR A 60 19.97 -1.00 -6.41
CA TYR A 60 20.64 -0.48 -5.21
C TYR A 60 20.43 -1.35 -3.97
N CYS A 61 19.48 -2.29 -3.98
CA CYS A 61 19.23 -3.20 -2.87
C CYS A 61 20.04 -4.50 -2.96
N VAL A 62 20.59 -4.82 -4.13
CA VAL A 62 21.39 -6.02 -4.41
C VAL A 62 22.84 -5.59 -4.53
N PRO A 63 23.79 -6.27 -3.85
CA PRO A 63 25.19 -5.92 -3.96
C PRO A 63 25.71 -6.18 -5.37
N ASP A 64 26.60 -5.30 -5.83
CA ASP A 64 27.23 -5.47 -7.13
C ASP A 64 28.38 -6.51 -7.08
N TRP A 65 28.93 -6.84 -8.25
CA TRP A 65 30.01 -7.81 -8.37
C TRP A 65 31.28 -7.41 -7.59
N GLU A 66 31.58 -6.11 -7.51
CA GLU A 66 32.78 -5.61 -6.82
C GLU A 66 32.61 -5.76 -5.30
N GLU A 67 31.42 -5.44 -4.79
CA GLU A 67 31.04 -5.63 -3.38
C GLU A 67 31.09 -7.11 -2.96
N ILE A 68 30.64 -8.02 -3.84
CA ILE A 68 30.65 -9.47 -3.59
C ILE A 68 32.08 -10.02 -3.55
N THR A 69 32.94 -9.63 -4.49
CA THR A 69 34.27 -10.26 -4.68
C THR A 69 35.41 -9.59 -3.95
N SER A 70 35.36 -8.27 -3.79
CA SER A 70 36.50 -7.45 -3.37
C SER A 70 36.17 -6.49 -2.22
N GLY A 71 34.92 -6.46 -1.76
CA GLY A 71 34.47 -5.59 -0.68
C GLY A 71 35.16 -5.87 0.66
N PRO A 72 35.32 -4.85 1.53
CA PRO A 72 35.93 -4.98 2.86
C PRO A 72 35.13 -5.91 3.80
N HIS A 73 33.86 -6.12 3.47
CA HIS A 73 33.01 -7.17 4.02
C HIS A 73 32.50 -7.95 2.82
N GLN A 74 33.22 -8.99 2.35
CA GLN A 74 32.71 -9.90 1.32
C GLN A 74 31.30 -10.30 1.72
N ALA A 75 30.31 -9.70 1.06
CA ALA A 75 28.93 -9.89 1.43
C ALA A 75 28.64 -11.35 1.15
N ARG A 76 28.30 -12.12 2.19
CA ARG A 76 27.68 -13.43 2.00
C ARG A 76 26.29 -13.17 1.44
N TYR A 77 26.25 -12.90 0.15
CA TYR A 77 25.07 -12.62 -0.62
C TYR A 77 24.84 -13.78 -1.56
N ASP A 78 23.69 -14.42 -1.42
CA ASP A 78 23.23 -15.48 -2.31
C ASP A 78 21.82 -15.11 -2.75
N SER A 79 21.62 -14.97 -4.06
CA SER A 79 20.30 -14.68 -4.64
C SER A 79 19.29 -15.81 -4.43
N LEU A 80 19.74 -17.00 -4.04
CA LEU A 80 18.89 -18.12 -3.64
C LEU A 80 18.51 -18.09 -2.15
N ASP A 81 19.12 -17.23 -1.33
CA ASP A 81 18.73 -17.08 0.07
C ASP A 81 17.50 -16.14 0.17
N PRO A 82 16.34 -16.66 0.63
CA PRO A 82 15.11 -15.88 0.75
C PRO A 82 15.18 -14.74 1.78
N SER A 83 16.22 -14.70 2.61
CA SER A 83 16.47 -13.66 3.61
C SER A 83 17.04 -12.38 3.00
N PHE A 84 17.49 -12.42 1.75
CA PHE A 84 18.09 -11.28 1.05
C PHE A 84 17.24 -10.81 -0.14
N PRO A 85 17.43 -9.56 -0.60
CA PRO A 85 16.95 -9.16 -1.92
C PRO A 85 17.55 -10.09 -3.00
N PRO A 86 16.85 -10.37 -4.10
CA PRO A 86 15.57 -9.80 -4.51
C PRO A 86 14.32 -10.45 -3.86
N TRP A 87 14.45 -11.48 -3.01
CA TRP A 87 13.29 -12.14 -2.39
C TRP A 87 12.50 -11.24 -1.45
N THR A 88 13.20 -10.53 -0.54
CA THR A 88 12.55 -9.70 0.48
C THR A 88 11.73 -8.56 -0.14
N ILE A 89 12.25 -7.93 -1.20
CA ILE A 89 11.55 -6.88 -1.96
C ILE A 89 10.36 -7.45 -2.74
N SER A 90 10.46 -8.68 -3.24
CA SER A 90 9.37 -9.36 -3.96
C SER A 90 8.16 -9.70 -3.09
N HIS A 91 8.28 -9.61 -1.77
CA HIS A 91 7.18 -9.86 -0.82
C HIS A 91 6.37 -8.61 -0.46
N VAL A 92 6.77 -7.42 -0.92
CA VAL A 92 6.08 -6.17 -0.58
C VAL A 92 4.72 -6.06 -1.27
N SER A 93 4.63 -6.41 -2.56
CA SER A 93 3.39 -6.37 -3.34
C SER A 93 3.48 -7.23 -4.60
N MET A 94 2.33 -7.51 -5.22
CA MET A 94 2.30 -8.19 -6.53
C MET A 94 3.07 -7.41 -7.60
N THR A 95 2.92 -6.09 -7.65
CA THR A 95 3.66 -5.24 -8.61
C THR A 95 5.17 -5.31 -8.40
N TRP A 96 5.64 -5.30 -7.15
CA TRP A 96 7.08 -5.41 -6.85
C TRP A 96 7.62 -6.78 -7.21
N ARG A 97 6.82 -7.83 -6.96
CA ARG A 97 7.15 -9.19 -7.39
C ARG A 97 7.29 -9.26 -8.92
N ASP A 98 6.35 -8.69 -9.66
CA ASP A 98 6.38 -8.71 -11.12
C ASP A 98 7.61 -7.96 -11.67
N VAL A 99 7.95 -6.79 -11.11
CA VAL A 99 9.15 -6.04 -11.50
C VAL A 99 10.42 -6.81 -11.16
N SER A 100 10.52 -7.36 -9.95
CA SER A 100 11.68 -8.14 -9.50
C SER A 100 11.92 -9.37 -10.38
N LEU A 101 10.86 -10.09 -10.75
CA LEU A 101 10.96 -11.25 -11.65
C LEU A 101 11.24 -10.86 -13.12
N SER A 102 10.91 -9.63 -13.53
CA SER A 102 11.24 -9.11 -14.85
C SER A 102 12.71 -8.69 -15.01
N LEU A 103 13.45 -8.58 -13.91
CA LEU A 103 14.84 -8.14 -13.85
C LEU A 103 15.75 -9.33 -13.50
N PRO A 104 16.12 -10.20 -14.47
CA PRO A 104 16.90 -11.41 -14.22
C PRO A 104 18.30 -11.09 -13.64
N ASP A 105 18.83 -9.91 -13.91
CA ASP A 105 20.16 -9.48 -13.48
C ASP A 105 20.28 -9.41 -11.94
N LEU A 106 19.16 -9.22 -11.23
CA LEU A 106 19.10 -9.26 -9.75
C LEU A 106 19.32 -10.67 -9.16
N TRP A 107 19.24 -11.72 -9.98
CA TRP A 107 19.23 -13.13 -9.55
C TRP A 107 20.49 -13.90 -9.96
N THR A 108 21.62 -13.19 -10.10
CA THR A 108 22.82 -13.71 -10.79
C THR A 108 23.93 -14.19 -9.85
N CYS A 109 23.83 -13.96 -8.54
CA CYS A 109 24.84 -14.38 -7.57
C CYS A 109 24.41 -15.65 -6.82
N ILE A 110 25.20 -16.72 -6.90
CA ILE A 110 24.95 -17.97 -6.19
C ILE A 110 26.23 -18.38 -5.48
N ILE A 111 26.13 -18.72 -4.20
CA ILE A 111 27.27 -19.20 -3.42
C ILE A 111 27.19 -20.72 -3.35
N LEU A 112 28.23 -21.39 -3.89
CA LEU A 112 28.35 -22.84 -3.82
C LEU A 112 29.29 -23.22 -2.69
N ASP A 113 28.75 -23.87 -1.65
CA ASP A 113 29.54 -24.48 -0.59
C ASP A 113 29.78 -25.96 -0.94
N PHE A 114 31.04 -26.29 -1.23
CA PHE A 114 31.46 -27.67 -1.48
C PHE A 114 32.10 -28.21 -0.21
N GLN A 115 31.36 -29.05 0.52
CA GLN A 115 31.88 -29.81 1.67
C GLN A 115 32.83 -30.92 1.25
#